data_AF-A0A835IWX6-F1
#
_entry.id   AF-A0A835IWX6-F1
#
_cell.length_a   1.000
_cell.length_b   1.000
_cell.length_c   1.000
_cell.angle_alpha   90.00
_cell.angle_beta   90.00
_cell.angle_gamma   90.00
#
_symmetry.space_group_name_H-M   'P 1'
#
loop_
_entity.id
_entity.type
_entity.pdbx_description
1 polymer ?
#
loop_
_entity_poly.entity_id
_entity_poly.type
_entity_poly.pdbx_seq_one_letter_code
_entity_poly.pdbx_strand_id
1 'polypeptide(L)'
;MVTSKFQEVSALAFLNWGNVHMCAARKRIPLDDNASKEVMIAQLQLAYDWVKEKYALAGEKYEEALKIKPNFYEGLFALGHQHFETAKLQWSFTLANKVDLETWDPTETIKLFNNASRGVIVDREFYNGVYQLHNCPRHLTCDQQSFTALYSRVTMQKIIDC
;
A
#
# COMPACT_ATOMS: atom_id res chain seq x y z
N MET A 1 -29.09 -22.01 -2.59
CA MET A 1 -27.84 -22.47 -3.23
C MET A 1 -27.45 -21.64 -4.46
N VAL A 2 -28.35 -21.35 -5.42
CA VAL A 2 -28.02 -20.57 -6.64
C VAL A 2 -27.56 -19.13 -6.34
N THR A 3 -28.23 -18.43 -5.42
CA THR A 3 -27.89 -17.05 -5.03
C THR A 3 -26.48 -16.92 -4.45
N SER A 4 -26.04 -17.88 -3.63
CA SER A 4 -24.70 -17.86 -3.02
C SER A 4 -23.59 -18.02 -4.06
N LYS A 5 -23.78 -18.90 -5.05
CA LYS A 5 -22.81 -19.08 -6.14
C LYS A 5 -22.74 -17.86 -7.05
N PHE A 6 -23.89 -17.24 -7.33
CA PHE A 6 -23.93 -16.01 -8.11
C PHE A 6 -23.20 -14.86 -7.39
N GLN A 7 -23.47 -14.66 -6.09
CA GLN A 7 -22.76 -13.67 -5.28
C GLN A 7 -21.25 -13.90 -5.25
N GLU A 8 -20.81 -15.15 -5.16
CA GLU A 8 -19.40 -15.51 -5.15
C GLU A 8 -18.70 -15.15 -6.47
N VAL A 9 -19.29 -15.52 -7.61
CA VAL A 9 -18.74 -15.16 -8.93
C VAL A 9 -18.74 -13.64 -9.13
N SER A 10 -19.78 -12.95 -8.70
CA SER A 10 -19.85 -11.48 -8.79
C SER A 10 -18.79 -10.81 -7.91
N ALA A 11 -18.62 -11.25 -6.66
CA ALA A 11 -17.57 -10.72 -5.78
C ALA A 11 -16.16 -10.98 -6.34
N LEU A 12 -15.94 -12.16 -6.95
CA LEU A 12 -14.68 -12.51 -7.60
C LEU A 12 -14.39 -11.62 -8.82
N ALA A 13 -15.41 -11.24 -9.59
CA ALA A 13 -15.24 -10.32 -10.72
C ALA A 13 -14.71 -8.95 -10.25
N PHE A 14 -15.28 -8.41 -9.17
CA PHE A 14 -14.81 -7.17 -8.57
C PHE A 14 -13.40 -7.30 -7.97
N LEU A 15 -13.11 -8.41 -7.29
CA LEU A 15 -11.76 -8.72 -6.80
C LEU A 15 -10.73 -8.71 -7.94
N ASN A 16 -11.02 -9.39 -9.03
CA ASN A 16 -10.13 -9.44 -10.19
C ASN A 16 -9.94 -8.06 -10.83
N TRP A 17 -11.00 -7.24 -10.88
CA TRP A 17 -10.89 -5.86 -11.35
C TRP A 17 -9.98 -5.02 -10.42
N GLY A 18 -10.14 -5.14 -9.10
CA GLY A 18 -9.24 -4.50 -8.15
C GLY A 18 -7.78 -4.92 -8.34
N ASN A 19 -7.54 -6.22 -8.59
CA ASN A 19 -6.21 -6.74 -8.87
C ASN A 19 -5.58 -6.16 -10.14
N VAL A 20 -6.38 -5.87 -11.18
CA VAL A 20 -5.88 -5.17 -12.38
C VAL A 20 -5.34 -3.78 -12.01
N HIS A 21 -6.02 -3.04 -11.13
CA HIS A 21 -5.54 -1.75 -10.65
C HIS A 21 -4.27 -1.89 -9.80
N MET A 22 -4.19 -2.86 -8.89
CA MET A 22 -2.97 -3.16 -8.14
C MET A 22 -1.79 -3.51 -9.08
N CYS A 23 -2.03 -4.29 -10.13
CA CYS A 23 -1.01 -4.60 -11.13
C CYS A 23 -0.60 -3.38 -11.96
N ALA A 24 -1.54 -2.50 -12.31
CA ALA A 24 -1.24 -1.25 -13.00
C ALA A 24 -0.39 -0.30 -12.13
N ALA A 25 -0.58 -0.31 -10.82
CA ALA A 25 0.22 0.46 -9.86
C ALA A 25 1.69 0.02 -9.84
N ARG A 26 1.98 -1.27 -10.10
CA ARG A 26 3.35 -1.81 -10.13
C ARG A 26 4.10 -1.50 -11.43
N LYS A 27 3.42 -0.99 -12.45
CA LYS A 27 4.09 -0.60 -13.70
C LYS A 27 4.99 0.60 -13.41
N ARG A 28 6.28 0.46 -13.73
CA ARG A 28 7.26 1.53 -13.54
C ARG A 28 6.92 2.69 -14.45
N ILE A 29 6.88 3.90 -13.86
CA ILE A 29 7.00 5.13 -14.63
C ILE A 29 8.48 5.30 -14.95
N PRO A 30 8.86 5.47 -16.23
CA PRO A 30 10.25 5.71 -16.59
C PRO A 30 10.79 6.92 -15.83
N LEU A 31 11.85 6.71 -15.06
CA LEU A 31 12.64 7.77 -14.44
C LEU A 31 13.91 7.94 -15.28
N ASP A 32 14.28 9.17 -15.57
CA ASP A 32 15.52 9.48 -16.27
C ASP A 32 16.60 9.86 -15.25
N ASP A 33 17.50 8.92 -14.97
CA ASP A 33 18.57 9.11 -13.98
C ASP A 33 19.56 10.24 -14.35
N ASN A 34 19.54 10.71 -15.61
CA ASN A 34 20.34 11.85 -16.07
C ASN A 34 19.61 13.19 -15.99
N ALA A 35 18.34 13.20 -15.56
CA ALA A 35 17.53 14.41 -15.51
C ALA A 35 17.96 15.35 -14.38
N SER A 36 17.59 16.63 -14.51
CA SER A 36 17.84 17.60 -13.43
C SER A 36 17.04 17.23 -12.17
N LYS A 37 17.48 17.75 -11.01
CA LYS A 37 16.80 17.50 -9.73
C LYS A 37 15.33 17.91 -9.76
N GLU A 38 15.01 19.03 -10.40
CA GLU A 38 13.63 19.52 -10.54
C GLU A 38 12.77 18.55 -11.37
N VAL A 39 13.32 18.02 -12.45
CA VAL A 39 12.63 17.02 -13.30
C VAL A 39 12.42 15.72 -12.53
N MET A 40 13.42 15.27 -11.77
CA MET A 40 13.30 14.07 -10.92
C MET A 40 12.22 14.22 -9.84
N ILE A 41 12.12 15.39 -9.19
CA ILE A 41 11.06 15.67 -8.21
C ILE A 41 9.68 15.63 -8.88
N ALA A 42 9.54 16.25 -10.06
CA ALA A 42 8.27 16.23 -10.80
C ALA A 42 7.88 14.81 -11.23
N GLN A 43 8.83 14.01 -11.73
CA GLN A 43 8.60 12.61 -12.08
C GLN A 43 8.21 11.76 -10.86
N LEU A 44 8.86 11.99 -9.71
CA LEU A 44 8.52 11.30 -8.46
C LEU A 44 7.10 11.63 -7.99
N GLN A 45 6.70 12.90 -8.04
CA GLN A 45 5.34 13.33 -7.72
C GLN A 45 4.31 12.67 -8.64
N LEU A 46 4.55 12.69 -9.96
CA LEU A 46 3.69 12.01 -10.94
C LEU A 46 3.58 10.51 -10.66
N ALA A 47 4.69 9.88 -10.28
CA ALA A 47 4.69 8.46 -9.93
C ALA A 47 3.90 8.17 -8.66
N TYR A 48 4.06 8.99 -7.64
CA TYR A 48 3.27 8.89 -6.42
C TYR A 48 1.78 9.04 -6.70
N ASP A 49 1.38 10.06 -7.45
CA ASP A 49 -0.03 10.33 -7.76
C ASP A 49 -0.66 9.19 -8.57
N TRP A 50 0.08 8.65 -9.55
CA TRP A 50 -0.36 7.47 -10.31
C TRP A 50 -0.61 6.26 -9.41
N VAL A 51 0.36 5.88 -8.57
CA VAL A 51 0.24 4.69 -7.72
C VAL A 51 -0.90 4.89 -6.71
N LYS A 52 -1.00 6.09 -6.12
CA LYS A 52 -2.07 6.45 -5.18
C LYS A 52 -3.46 6.33 -5.83
N GLU A 53 -3.62 6.83 -7.05
CA GLU A 53 -4.87 6.70 -7.81
C GLU A 53 -5.22 5.23 -8.06
N LYS A 54 -4.26 4.41 -8.50
CA LYS A 54 -4.51 2.97 -8.76
C LYS A 54 -4.84 2.20 -7.48
N TYR A 55 -4.22 2.52 -6.35
CA TYR A 55 -4.59 1.92 -5.08
C TYR A 55 -5.99 2.33 -4.62
N ALA A 56 -6.40 3.59 -4.82
CA ALA A 56 -7.76 4.02 -4.52
C ALA A 56 -8.79 3.25 -5.36
N LEU A 57 -8.57 3.15 -6.67
CA LEU A 57 -9.44 2.36 -7.56
C LEU A 57 -9.50 0.88 -7.17
N ALA A 58 -8.37 0.29 -6.74
CA ALA A 58 -8.36 -1.09 -6.25
C ALA A 58 -9.23 -1.24 -4.97
N GLY A 59 -9.07 -0.33 -4.01
CA GLY A 59 -9.84 -0.29 -2.77
C GLY A 59 -11.35 -0.24 -3.03
N GLU A 60 -11.79 0.65 -3.92
CA GLU A 60 -13.19 0.76 -4.33
C GLU A 60 -13.74 -0.58 -4.86
N LYS A 61 -12.98 -1.29 -5.71
CA LYS A 61 -13.43 -2.59 -6.23
C LYS A 61 -13.48 -3.67 -5.16
N TYR A 62 -12.54 -3.67 -4.23
CA TYR A 62 -12.57 -4.62 -3.10
C TYR A 62 -13.76 -4.34 -2.17
N GLU A 63 -14.08 -3.08 -1.91
CA GLU A 63 -15.28 -2.70 -1.17
C GLU A 63 -16.57 -3.15 -1.88
N GLU A 64 -16.66 -2.99 -3.21
CA GLU A 64 -17.80 -3.51 -3.99
C GLU A 64 -17.91 -5.05 -3.89
N ALA A 65 -16.79 -5.78 -3.91
CA ALA A 65 -16.80 -7.22 -3.70
C ALA A 65 -17.37 -7.59 -2.31
N LEU A 66 -17.02 -6.83 -1.28
CA LEU A 66 -17.48 -7.03 0.09
C LEU A 66 -18.95 -6.62 0.30
N LYS A 67 -19.47 -5.63 -0.44
CA LYS A 67 -20.91 -5.31 -0.45
C LYS A 67 -21.74 -6.48 -0.97
N ILE A 68 -21.23 -7.19 -1.98
CA ILE A 68 -21.89 -8.37 -2.56
C ILE A 68 -21.79 -9.58 -1.63
N LYS A 69 -20.61 -9.80 -1.03
CA LYS A 69 -20.33 -10.93 -0.14
C LYS A 69 -19.48 -10.45 1.04
N PRO A 70 -20.10 -10.07 2.18
CA PRO A 70 -19.37 -9.48 3.32
C PRO A 70 -18.29 -10.38 3.94
N ASN A 71 -18.50 -11.70 3.94
CA ASN A 71 -17.56 -12.69 4.49
C ASN A 71 -16.63 -13.28 3.41
N PHE A 72 -16.33 -12.53 2.36
CA PHE A 72 -15.45 -12.97 1.29
C PHE A 72 -13.99 -12.81 1.72
N TYR A 73 -13.37 -13.90 2.16
CA TYR A 73 -12.02 -13.92 2.71
C TYR A 73 -11.00 -13.26 1.77
N GLU A 74 -11.04 -13.60 0.48
CA GLU A 74 -10.14 -13.06 -0.53
C GLU A 74 -10.33 -11.55 -0.73
N GLY A 75 -11.58 -11.06 -0.63
CA GLY A 75 -11.91 -9.63 -0.68
C GLY A 75 -11.38 -8.87 0.54
N LEU A 76 -11.54 -9.43 1.74
CA LEU A 76 -11.02 -8.85 2.98
C LEU A 76 -9.48 -8.78 2.96
N PHE A 77 -8.85 -9.87 2.52
CA PHE A 77 -7.39 -9.94 2.37
C PHE A 77 -6.90 -8.91 1.36
N ALA A 78 -7.54 -8.81 0.19
CA ALA A 78 -7.12 -7.88 -0.85
C ALA A 78 -7.29 -6.42 -0.43
N LEU A 79 -8.37 -6.06 0.25
CA LEU A 79 -8.57 -4.72 0.79
C LEU A 79 -7.52 -4.38 1.85
N GLY A 80 -7.24 -5.32 2.77
CA GLY A 80 -6.21 -5.12 3.78
C GLY A 80 -4.82 -4.97 3.17
N HIS A 81 -4.50 -5.78 2.17
CA HIS A 81 -3.25 -5.68 1.42
C HIS A 81 -3.12 -4.34 0.66
N GLN A 82 -4.20 -3.85 0.04
CA GLN A 82 -4.22 -2.53 -0.59
C GLN A 82 -3.96 -1.40 0.41
N HIS A 83 -4.58 -1.45 1.58
CA HIS A 83 -4.34 -0.46 2.63
C HIS A 83 -2.88 -0.46 3.11
N PHE A 84 -2.29 -1.64 3.30
CA PHE A 84 -0.88 -1.78 3.67
C PHE A 84 0.06 -1.16 2.63
N GLU A 85 -0.15 -1.48 1.34
CA GLU A 85 0.66 -0.91 0.27
C GLU A 85 0.47 0.61 0.12
N THR A 86 -0.73 1.13 0.38
CA THR A 86 -0.99 2.57 0.36
C THR A 86 -0.29 3.30 1.50
N ALA A 87 -0.31 2.71 2.69
CA ALA A 87 0.44 3.22 3.83
C ALA A 87 1.96 3.25 3.56
N LYS A 88 2.51 2.18 2.96
CA LYS A 88 3.92 2.13 2.54
C LYS A 88 4.26 3.23 1.54
N LEU A 89 3.40 3.45 0.55
CA LEU A 89 3.56 4.50 -0.46
C LEU A 89 3.60 5.88 0.19
N GLN A 90 2.61 6.19 1.05
CA GLN A 90 2.53 7.47 1.75
C GLN A 90 3.78 7.72 2.60
N TRP A 91 4.18 6.74 3.41
CA TRP A 91 5.37 6.83 4.24
C TRP A 91 6.64 7.09 3.41
N SER A 92 6.85 6.30 2.36
CA SER A 92 8.04 6.41 1.50
C SER A 92 8.11 7.76 0.80
N PHE A 93 6.97 8.29 0.37
CA PHE A 93 6.89 9.58 -0.31
C PHE A 93 7.16 10.76 0.64
N THR A 94 6.61 10.73 1.86
CA THR A 94 6.89 11.73 2.89
C THR A 94 8.39 11.79 3.20
N LEU A 95 9.04 10.63 3.35
CA LEU A 95 10.49 10.54 3.57
C LEU A 95 11.30 11.11 2.38
N ALA A 96 10.90 10.79 1.15
CA ALA A 96 11.60 11.25 -0.05
C ALA A 96 11.50 12.77 -0.25
N ASN A 97 10.35 13.36 0.08
CA ASN A 97 10.11 14.81 -0.06
C ASN A 97 10.73 15.65 1.06
N LYS A 98 11.44 15.03 2.01
CA LYS A 98 12.02 15.71 3.19
C LYS A 98 11.00 16.58 3.93
N VAL A 99 9.73 16.16 3.93
CA VAL A 99 8.71 16.82 4.75
C VAL A 99 9.15 16.70 6.19
N ASP A 100 9.10 17.80 6.93
CA ASP A 100 9.39 17.79 8.35
C ASP A 100 8.40 16.85 9.05
N LEU A 101 8.91 15.72 9.55
CA LEU A 101 8.12 14.69 10.22
C LEU A 101 7.45 15.23 11.49
N GLU A 102 7.93 16.35 12.03
CA GLU A 102 7.29 17.04 13.16
C GLU A 102 5.97 17.71 12.76
N THR A 103 5.82 18.08 11.50
CA THR A 103 4.63 18.75 10.95
C THR A 103 3.69 17.84 10.17
N TRP A 104 4.15 16.62 9.85
CA TRP A 104 3.35 15.65 9.11
C TRP A 104 2.28 15.01 10.01
N ASP A 105 1.04 14.95 9.54
CA ASP A 105 -0.05 14.24 10.22
C ASP A 105 -0.05 12.76 9.82
N PRO A 106 0.32 11.82 10.72
CA PRO A 106 0.38 10.40 10.42
C PRO A 106 -0.99 9.71 10.50
N THR A 107 -2.06 10.43 10.88
CA THR A 107 -3.36 9.85 11.23
C THR A 107 -3.92 8.94 10.15
N GLU A 108 -3.88 9.37 8.88
CA GLU A 108 -4.40 8.59 7.76
C GLU A 108 -3.55 7.34 7.48
N THR A 109 -2.22 7.45 7.56
CA THR A 109 -1.31 6.31 7.39
C THR A 109 -1.51 5.28 8.51
N ILE A 110 -1.66 5.72 9.75
CA ILE A 110 -1.95 4.85 10.91
C ILE A 110 -3.31 4.16 10.71
N LYS A 111 -4.33 4.90 10.25
CA LYS A 111 -5.66 4.34 9.97
C LYS A 111 -5.59 3.27 8.88
N LEU A 112 -4.82 3.48 7.82
CA LEU A 112 -4.61 2.49 6.76
C LEU A 112 -3.98 1.21 7.30
N PHE A 113 -2.94 1.32 8.12
CA PHE A 113 -2.39 0.15 8.80
C PHE A 113 -3.45 -0.53 9.69
N ASN A 114 -4.16 0.20 10.55
CA ASN A 114 -5.18 -0.40 11.39
C ASN A 114 -6.32 -1.09 10.62
N ASN A 115 -6.64 -0.62 9.41
CA ASN A 115 -7.59 -1.30 8.54
C ASN A 115 -6.97 -2.55 7.88
N ALA A 116 -5.69 -2.51 7.51
CA ALA A 116 -4.98 -3.65 6.95
C ALA A 116 -4.92 -4.86 7.90
N SER A 117 -4.68 -4.62 9.19
CA SER A 117 -4.63 -5.69 10.21
C SER A 117 -5.95 -6.42 10.44
N ARG A 118 -7.09 -5.82 10.05
CA ARG A 118 -8.41 -6.42 10.17
C ARG A 118 -8.73 -7.39 9.03
N GLY A 119 -8.11 -7.20 7.87
CA GLY A 119 -8.35 -7.99 6.65
C GLY A 119 -7.32 -9.10 6.39
N VAL A 120 -6.15 -9.03 7.03
CA VAL A 120 -5.01 -9.94 6.80
C VAL A 120 -4.70 -10.65 8.11
N ILE A 121 -4.46 -11.98 8.09
CA ILE A 121 -3.79 -12.65 9.21
C ILE A 121 -2.44 -11.95 9.39
N VAL A 122 -2.33 -11.22 10.49
CA VAL A 122 -1.28 -10.25 10.73
C VAL A 122 0.07 -10.96 10.78
N ASP A 123 0.85 -10.88 9.69
CA ASP A 123 2.24 -11.35 9.71
C ASP A 123 3.03 -10.49 10.71
N ARG A 124 4.02 -11.10 11.37
CA ARG A 124 4.95 -10.46 12.31
C ARG A 124 5.58 -9.19 11.71
N GLU A 125 5.81 -9.17 10.40
CA GLU A 125 6.34 -7.99 9.70
C GLU A 125 5.38 -6.80 9.71
N PHE A 126 4.08 -7.05 9.57
CA PHE A 126 3.05 -6.02 9.69
C PHE A 126 3.03 -5.43 11.11
N TYR A 127 3.03 -6.31 12.14
CA TYR A 127 3.06 -5.87 13.54
C TYR A 127 4.31 -5.04 13.84
N ASN A 128 5.47 -5.45 13.32
CA ASN A 128 6.72 -4.72 13.48
C ASN A 128 6.71 -3.35 12.78
N GLY A 129 6.13 -3.24 11.58
CA GLY A 129 6.00 -1.97 10.87
C GLY A 129 5.12 -0.96 11.62
N VAL A 130 3.97 -1.42 12.12
CA VAL A 130 3.04 -0.61 12.91
C VAL A 130 3.64 -0.24 14.28
N TYR A 131 4.30 -1.19 14.94
CA TYR A 131 4.97 -0.95 16.23
C TYR A 131 6.13 0.04 16.10
N GLN A 132 6.92 -0.04 15.03
CA GLN A 132 7.99 0.93 14.75
C GLN A 132 7.42 2.33 14.47
N LEU A 133 6.30 2.45 13.74
CA LEU A 133 5.64 3.74 13.52
C LEU A 133 5.04 4.34 14.80
N HIS A 134 4.41 3.52 15.64
CA HIS A 134 3.82 3.99 16.91
C HIS A 134 4.85 4.35 17.98
N ASN A 135 6.03 3.71 17.98
CA ASN A 135 7.05 3.90 19.01
C ASN A 135 8.30 4.65 18.53
N CYS A 136 8.28 5.23 17.32
CA CYS A 136 9.40 6.05 16.85
C CYS A 136 9.46 7.34 17.67
N PRO A 137 10.52 7.58 18.46
CA PRO A 137 10.68 8.84 19.19
C PRO A 137 10.79 9.98 18.18
N ARG A 138 10.00 11.04 18.37
CA ARG A 138 9.95 12.22 17.46
C ARG A 138 11.28 12.95 17.30
N HIS A 139 12.27 12.64 18.13
CA HIS A 139 13.64 13.11 17.98
C HIS A 139 14.58 11.91 18.09
N LEU A 140 15.62 11.90 17.25
CA LEU A 140 16.69 10.90 17.11
C LEU A 140 16.40 9.80 16.10
N THR A 141 16.93 9.98 14.89
CA THR A 141 17.93 9.11 14.22
C THR A 141 17.79 7.57 14.36
N CYS A 142 16.62 7.04 14.69
CA CYS A 142 16.38 5.61 14.84
C CYS A 142 16.17 5.01 13.44
N ASP A 143 17.30 4.96 12.74
CA ASP A 143 17.59 4.27 11.51
C ASP A 143 16.51 4.27 10.43
N GLN A 144 16.66 5.26 9.55
CA GLN A 144 16.51 5.11 8.10
C GLN A 144 16.97 3.71 7.63
N GLN A 145 17.99 3.11 8.26
CA GLN A 145 18.48 1.76 7.96
C GLN A 145 17.60 0.61 8.47
N SER A 146 16.83 0.72 9.55
CA SER A 146 16.08 -0.41 10.10
C SER A 146 14.77 -0.62 9.32
N PHE A 147 14.08 0.46 8.98
CA PHE A 147 12.92 0.42 8.10
C PHE A 147 13.35 0.08 6.65
N THR A 148 14.42 0.69 6.14
CA THR A 148 14.92 0.40 4.78
C THR A 148 15.62 -0.96 4.68
N ALA A 149 16.21 -1.54 5.74
CA ALA A 149 16.83 -2.88 5.70
C ALA A 149 15.82 -4.02 5.88
N LEU A 150 14.76 -3.84 6.67
CA LEU A 150 13.63 -4.78 6.66
C LEU A 150 12.95 -4.77 5.28
N TYR A 151 12.71 -3.58 4.71
CA TYR A 151 11.99 -3.46 3.44
C TYR A 151 12.86 -3.70 2.19
N SER A 152 14.16 -3.41 2.16
CA SER A 152 15.02 -3.72 1.00
C SER A 152 15.27 -5.22 0.83
N ARG A 153 15.37 -5.99 1.92
CA ARG A 153 15.55 -7.45 1.83
C ARG A 153 14.28 -8.20 1.39
N VAL A 154 13.10 -7.71 1.77
CA VAL A 154 11.84 -8.38 1.40
C VAL A 154 11.30 -7.90 0.06
N THR A 155 11.50 -6.63 -0.32
CA THR A 155 10.88 -6.08 -1.54
C THR A 155 11.74 -6.19 -2.80
N MET A 156 13.08 -6.29 -2.72
CA MET A 156 13.89 -6.51 -3.95
C MET A 156 14.05 -7.98 -4.35
N GLN A 157 13.91 -8.93 -3.43
CA GLN A 157 14.10 -10.36 -3.77
C GLN A 157 12.81 -11.07 -4.22
N LYS A 158 11.62 -10.50 -3.97
CA LYS A 158 10.34 -11.04 -4.45
C LYS A 158 9.68 -10.23 -5.57
N ILE A 159 10.39 -9.22 -6.11
CA ILE A 159 10.04 -8.52 -7.35
C ILE A 159 10.73 -9.17 -8.58
N ILE A 160 11.54 -10.24 -8.39
CA ILE A 160 12.23 -10.96 -9.48
C ILE A 160 11.52 -12.25 -9.91
N ASP A 161 10.58 -12.79 -9.13
CA ASP A 161 9.86 -14.02 -9.50
C ASP A 161 8.33 -13.79 -9.61
N CYS A 162 7.93 -13.04 -10.65
CA CYS A 162 6.69 -13.17 -11.43
C CYS A 162 6.68 -12.17 -12.59
#